data_AF-A0A8J4TZX0-F1
#
_entry.id   AF-A0A8J4TZX0-F1
#
_cell.length_a   1.000
_cell.length_b   1.000
_cell.length_c   1.000
_cell.angle_alpha   90.00
_cell.angle_beta   90.00
_cell.angle_gamma   90.00
#
_symmetry.space_group_name_H-M   'P 1'
#
loop_
_entity.id
_entity.type
_entity.pdbx_description
1 polymer ?
#
loop_
_entity_poly.entity_id
_entity_poly.type
_entity_poly.pdbx_seq_one_letter_code
_entity_poly.pdbx_strand_id
1 'polypeptide(L)'
;MTDAILPNGCKSNGVGENDYFRKGCNPLAQTGRSKLQTQRASLNQQIIKEMRLRAGAENLLKATVNNKVRDMVMLELSYVNSNLQLLMEQLEGLNSSVEVYQNVQDSAIIPLIPLGLKETKDVDFSVPFKDFILEHYSEDGSRFQDEIDDLMDIRKACRTPSRNDAGVELLASYFSQLSLLESRFSSPNRQLGIFFTWYDSFTGVPVCQQNISLEKASVLFNMAALYTQIGTRSDRHTQAGLGDAISTLQKSAGVLNYLKETFTHTPSYDMSPAMLNMLIKMMLAQAQECVFEKITLPGIRNEFFSLLRMAQEAAKVAEVYEQAHQTMVQPPVKDNVPFFWSTMAQVKAHHYHGLAHYFISTSLLDHECKS
;
A
#
# COMPACT_ATOMS: atom_id res chain seq x y z
N MET A 1 -22.68 -42.53 -10.80
CA MET A 1 -21.22 -42.39 -10.92
C MET A 1 -20.90 -40.90 -10.76
N THR A 2 -21.14 -40.17 -9.66
CA THR A 2 -20.94 -40.39 -8.21
C THR A 2 -19.58 -40.96 -7.83
N ASP A 3 -18.92 -40.19 -6.95
CA ASP A 3 -17.75 -40.44 -6.11
C ASP A 3 -16.47 -39.72 -6.60
N ALA A 4 -15.75 -38.91 -5.82
CA ALA A 4 -15.80 -38.70 -4.38
C ALA A 4 -15.22 -37.32 -3.98
N ILE A 5 -15.95 -36.64 -3.09
CA ILE A 5 -15.41 -35.74 -2.07
C ILE A 5 -15.02 -36.64 -0.89
N LEU A 6 -13.80 -36.56 -0.37
CA LEU A 6 -13.54 -36.79 1.07
C LEU A 6 -12.24 -36.09 1.54
N PRO A 7 -12.16 -35.75 2.84
CA PRO A 7 -11.31 -34.71 3.44
C PRO A 7 -10.03 -35.29 4.06
N ASN A 8 -9.02 -34.44 4.30
CA ASN A 8 -7.90 -34.80 5.19
C ASN A 8 -7.83 -33.82 6.36
N GLY A 9 -8.46 -34.21 7.46
CA GLY A 9 -8.02 -33.81 8.79
C GLY A 9 -6.79 -34.63 9.16
N CYS A 10 -5.75 -33.98 9.67
CA CYS A 10 -4.63 -34.63 10.33
C CYS A 10 -4.58 -34.13 11.78
N LYS A 11 -4.97 -34.99 12.73
CA LYS A 11 -4.55 -34.88 14.13
C LYS A 11 -3.38 -35.84 14.31
N SER A 12 -2.21 -35.33 14.64
CA SER A 12 -1.12 -36.11 15.23
C SER A 12 -0.46 -35.28 16.33
N ASN A 13 -0.63 -35.75 17.57
CA ASN A 13 0.18 -35.32 18.71
C ASN A 13 1.63 -35.73 18.49
N GLY A 14 2.54 -34.77 18.52
CA GLY A 14 3.98 -34.96 18.51
C GLY A 14 4.66 -33.67 18.94
N VAL A 15 5.27 -33.69 20.12
CA VAL A 15 6.00 -32.56 20.73
C VAL A 15 7.29 -32.32 19.94
N GLY A 16 7.51 -31.07 19.53
CA GLY A 16 8.83 -30.55 19.13
C GLY A 16 8.92 -30.05 17.69
N GLU A 17 8.61 -28.77 17.47
CA GLU A 17 9.45 -27.75 16.77
C GLU A 17 8.62 -26.48 16.45
N ASN A 18 8.83 -25.43 17.27
CA ASN A 18 8.64 -24.00 17.00
C ASN A 18 7.48 -23.55 16.08
N ASP A 19 6.28 -23.55 16.64
CA ASP A 19 5.10 -22.91 16.03
C ASP A 19 4.94 -21.45 16.53
N TYR A 20 5.84 -20.55 16.07
CA TYR A 20 5.83 -19.12 16.42
C TYR A 20 5.14 -18.23 15.36
N PHE A 21 4.15 -18.75 14.62
CA PHE A 21 3.42 -17.95 13.63
C PHE A 21 1.89 -18.11 13.73
N ARG A 22 1.33 -17.73 14.89
CA ARG A 22 -0.11 -17.88 15.16
C ARG A 22 -1.04 -16.84 14.49
N LYS A 23 -0.52 -15.72 13.97
CA LYS A 23 -1.36 -14.56 13.57
C LYS A 23 -1.02 -13.87 12.23
N GLY A 24 -0.09 -14.39 11.43
CA GLY A 24 0.25 -13.81 10.11
C GLY A 24 0.29 -14.84 8.98
N CYS A 25 0.58 -14.42 7.76
CA CYS A 25 0.84 -15.36 6.66
C CYS A 25 2.24 -15.96 6.72
N ASN A 26 2.38 -17.27 6.43
CA ASN A 26 3.68 -17.92 6.32
C ASN A 26 4.58 -17.15 5.32
N PRO A 27 5.69 -16.54 5.79
CA PRO A 27 6.58 -15.75 4.94
C PRO A 27 7.30 -16.60 3.87
N LEU A 28 7.33 -17.94 4.04
CA LEU A 28 7.93 -18.89 3.10
C LEU A 28 6.94 -19.39 2.04
N ALA A 29 5.65 -19.04 2.14
CA ALA A 29 4.67 -19.43 1.14
C ALA A 29 4.99 -18.71 -0.18
N GLN A 30 5.41 -19.42 -1.23
CA GLN A 30 5.86 -18.84 -2.50
C GLN A 30 4.72 -18.44 -3.46
N THR A 31 3.70 -17.76 -2.94
CA THR A 31 2.66 -17.12 -3.78
C THR A 31 3.26 -16.07 -4.71
N GLY A 32 2.59 -15.73 -5.82
CA GLY A 32 3.06 -14.63 -6.69
C GLY A 32 3.24 -13.30 -5.94
N ARG A 33 2.38 -13.03 -4.94
CA ARG A 33 2.40 -11.80 -4.13
C ARG A 33 3.60 -11.77 -3.18
N SER A 34 3.87 -12.87 -2.50
CA SER A 34 5.02 -12.98 -1.62
C SER A 34 6.33 -12.94 -2.42
N LYS A 35 6.39 -13.54 -3.62
CA LYS A 35 7.54 -13.39 -4.53
C LYS A 35 7.79 -11.93 -4.89
N LEU A 36 6.76 -11.19 -5.28
CA LEU A 36 6.85 -9.76 -5.60
C LEU A 36 7.32 -8.95 -4.38
N GLN A 37 6.76 -9.23 -3.20
CA GLN A 37 7.19 -8.58 -1.96
C GLN A 37 8.64 -8.92 -1.59
N THR A 38 9.09 -10.17 -1.74
CA THR A 38 10.49 -10.56 -1.50
C THR A 38 11.45 -9.90 -2.49
N GLN A 39 11.10 -9.85 -3.77
CA GLN A 39 11.88 -9.16 -4.79
C GLN A 39 12.03 -7.68 -4.46
N ARG A 40 10.93 -7.05 -4.06
CA ARG A 40 10.91 -5.65 -3.65
C ARG A 40 11.78 -5.38 -2.42
N ALA A 41 11.69 -6.23 -1.39
CA ALA A 41 12.56 -6.13 -0.22
C ALA A 41 14.04 -6.26 -0.56
N SER A 42 14.39 -7.21 -1.43
CA SER A 42 15.76 -7.38 -1.94
C SER A 42 16.23 -6.14 -2.71
N LEU A 43 15.37 -5.58 -3.55
CA LEU A 43 15.69 -4.39 -4.34
C LEU A 43 15.89 -3.16 -3.47
N ASN A 44 15.02 -2.95 -2.47
CA ASN A 44 15.16 -1.90 -1.46
C ASN A 44 16.51 -2.00 -0.75
N GLN A 45 16.97 -3.22 -0.39
CA GLN A 45 18.29 -3.42 0.21
C GLN A 45 19.44 -2.97 -0.71
N GLN A 46 19.34 -3.24 -2.01
CA GLN A 46 20.33 -2.80 -2.99
C GLN A 46 20.33 -1.28 -3.16
N ILE A 47 19.14 -0.66 -3.26
CA ILE A 47 18.99 0.80 -3.33
C ILE A 47 19.65 1.47 -2.12
N ILE A 48 19.42 0.95 -0.91
CA ILE A 48 20.05 1.49 0.31
C ILE A 48 21.58 1.41 0.24
N LYS A 49 22.12 0.29 -0.26
CA LYS A 49 23.56 0.11 -0.41
C LYS A 49 24.13 1.17 -1.35
N GLU A 50 23.51 1.36 -2.53
CA GLU A 50 23.93 2.38 -3.50
C GLU A 50 23.78 3.81 -2.94
N MET A 51 22.69 4.12 -2.23
CA MET A 51 22.50 5.41 -1.56
C MET A 51 23.60 5.70 -0.53
N ARG A 52 24.03 4.69 0.23
CA ARG A 52 25.13 4.84 1.20
C ARG A 52 26.47 5.05 0.50
N LEU A 53 26.74 4.31 -0.58
CA LEU A 53 27.94 4.50 -1.39
C LEU A 53 27.98 5.92 -1.98
N ARG A 54 26.85 6.39 -2.52
CA ARG A 54 26.70 7.76 -3.03
C ARG A 54 27.01 8.80 -1.95
N ALA A 55 26.40 8.68 -0.78
CA ALA A 55 26.63 9.62 0.32
C ALA A 55 28.11 9.61 0.78
N GLY A 56 28.73 8.42 0.84
CA GLY A 56 30.16 8.28 1.13
C GLY A 56 31.05 8.96 0.10
N ALA A 57 30.76 8.75 -1.20
CA ALA A 57 31.47 9.39 -2.30
C ALA A 57 31.31 10.92 -2.28
N GLU A 58 30.10 11.44 -2.06
CA GLU A 58 29.84 12.88 -1.94
C GLU A 58 30.60 13.49 -0.75
N ASN A 59 30.66 12.81 0.39
CA ASN A 59 31.42 13.26 1.55
C ASN A 59 32.93 13.25 1.28
N LEU A 60 33.45 12.23 0.61
CA LEU A 60 34.87 12.15 0.23
C LEU A 60 35.23 13.26 -0.77
N LEU A 61 34.35 13.54 -1.74
CA LEU A 61 34.53 14.62 -2.71
C LEU A 61 34.58 16.00 -2.06
N LYS A 62 33.78 16.21 -1.00
CA LYS A 62 33.81 17.44 -0.19
C LYS A 62 35.08 17.54 0.66
N ALA A 63 35.58 16.42 1.19
CA ALA A 63 36.74 16.40 2.08
C ALA A 63 38.09 16.42 1.35
N THR A 64 38.16 15.97 0.10
CA THR A 64 39.43 15.81 -0.62
C THR A 64 39.82 17.03 -1.46
N VAL A 65 41.08 17.44 -1.32
CA VAL A 65 41.74 18.51 -2.11
C VAL A 65 42.63 17.96 -3.23
N ASN A 66 42.81 16.64 -3.31
CA ASN A 66 43.68 16.01 -4.31
C ASN A 66 42.91 15.77 -5.62
N ASN A 67 43.30 16.45 -6.71
CA ASN A 67 42.62 16.37 -8.01
C ASN A 67 42.47 14.94 -8.55
N LYS A 68 43.48 14.07 -8.41
CA LYS A 68 43.38 12.67 -8.88
C LYS A 68 42.31 11.89 -8.11
N VAL A 69 42.21 12.13 -6.80
CA VAL A 69 41.19 11.50 -5.96
C VAL A 69 39.81 12.08 -6.30
N ARG A 70 39.72 13.39 -6.57
CA ARG A 70 38.46 14.03 -7.01
C ARG A 70 37.95 13.42 -8.31
N ASP A 71 38.80 13.29 -9.32
CA ASP A 71 38.43 12.73 -10.62
C ASP A 71 37.95 11.27 -10.49
N MET A 72 38.65 10.46 -9.70
CA MET A 72 38.24 9.09 -9.40
C MET A 72 36.88 9.04 -8.69
N VAL A 73 36.68 9.87 -7.66
CA VAL A 73 35.42 9.91 -6.90
C VAL A 73 34.26 10.41 -7.77
N MET A 74 34.50 11.35 -8.70
CA MET A 74 33.48 11.79 -9.65
C MET A 74 33.04 10.67 -10.60
N LEU A 75 33.99 9.85 -11.08
CA LEU A 75 33.68 8.71 -11.92
C LEU A 75 32.86 7.66 -11.14
N GLU A 76 33.28 7.33 -9.92
CA GLU A 76 32.53 6.43 -9.02
C GLU A 76 31.13 6.96 -8.72
N LEU A 77 30.99 8.27 -8.45
CA LEU A 77 29.69 8.89 -8.21
C LEU A 77 28.77 8.77 -9.42
N SER A 78 29.31 8.92 -10.64
CA SER A 78 28.57 8.69 -11.88
C SER A 78 28.09 7.24 -11.97
N TYR A 79 28.96 6.27 -11.69
CA TYR A 79 28.62 4.85 -11.72
C TYR A 79 27.53 4.50 -10.70
N VAL A 80 27.67 4.97 -9.45
CA VAL A 80 26.67 4.77 -8.40
C VAL A 80 25.32 5.41 -8.76
N ASN A 81 25.32 6.62 -9.35
CA ASN A 81 24.09 7.27 -9.80
C ASN A 81 23.40 6.47 -10.92
N SER A 82 24.15 5.94 -11.89
CA SER A 82 23.60 5.08 -12.95
C SER A 82 23.03 3.77 -12.39
N ASN A 83 23.71 3.12 -11.45
CA ASN A 83 23.20 1.93 -10.79
C ASN A 83 21.92 2.23 -9.98
N LEU A 84 21.90 3.33 -9.25
CA LEU A 84 20.75 3.74 -8.45
C LEU A 84 19.53 4.02 -9.35
N GLN A 85 19.73 4.67 -10.50
CA GLN A 85 18.69 4.86 -11.50
C GLN A 85 18.14 3.51 -11.99
N LEU A 86 19.00 2.56 -12.36
CA LEU A 86 18.58 1.21 -12.80
C LEU A 86 17.75 0.49 -11.73
N LEU A 87 18.17 0.55 -10.46
CA LEU A 87 17.45 -0.08 -9.36
C LEU A 87 16.09 0.60 -9.11
N MET A 88 16.00 1.92 -9.26
CA MET A 88 14.73 2.65 -9.17
C MET A 88 13.78 2.28 -10.32
N GLU A 89 14.28 2.15 -11.55
CA GLU A 89 13.48 1.69 -12.71
C GLU A 89 12.95 0.27 -12.51
N GLN A 90 13.78 -0.63 -11.95
CA GLN A 90 13.32 -1.97 -11.57
C GLN A 90 12.22 -1.94 -10.51
N LEU A 91 12.31 -1.02 -9.54
CA LEU A 91 11.32 -0.87 -8.48
C LEU A 91 10.00 -0.35 -9.05
N GLU A 92 10.07 0.59 -9.99
CA GLU A 92 8.92 1.09 -10.74
C GLU A 92 8.24 -0.04 -11.53
N GLY A 93 9.01 -0.91 -12.18
CA GLY A 93 8.50 -2.10 -12.87
C GLY A 93 7.72 -3.04 -11.94
N LEU A 94 8.23 -3.27 -10.73
CA LEU A 94 7.51 -4.04 -9.71
C LEU A 94 6.24 -3.33 -9.23
N ASN A 95 6.29 -2.01 -9.02
CA ASN A 95 5.12 -1.21 -8.63
C ASN A 95 4.05 -1.13 -9.73
N SER A 96 4.42 -1.38 -10.99
CA SER A 96 3.51 -1.47 -12.13
C SER A 96 2.86 -2.85 -12.29
N SER A 97 3.32 -3.86 -11.55
CA SER A 97 2.84 -5.24 -11.65
C SER A 97 1.51 -5.43 -10.90
N VAL A 98 0.39 -5.11 -11.57
CA VAL A 98 -0.95 -5.16 -10.97
C VAL A 98 -1.64 -6.54 -11.05
N GLU A 99 -1.24 -7.39 -11.99
CA GLU A 99 -1.91 -8.66 -12.33
C GLU A 99 -2.02 -9.63 -11.14
N VAL A 100 -0.98 -9.71 -10.32
CA VAL A 100 -0.89 -10.61 -9.16
C VAL A 100 -1.97 -10.32 -8.11
N TYR A 101 -2.56 -9.13 -8.15
CA TYR A 101 -3.59 -8.68 -7.22
C TYR A 101 -5.01 -8.76 -7.80
N GLN A 102 -5.15 -8.98 -9.10
CA GLN A 102 -6.45 -9.09 -9.75
C GLN A 102 -7.08 -10.46 -9.47
N ASN A 103 -8.39 -10.57 -9.72
CA ASN A 103 -9.07 -11.85 -9.78
C ASN A 103 -8.67 -12.62 -11.06
N VAL A 104 -8.45 -13.93 -10.95
CA VAL A 104 -7.98 -14.79 -12.05
C VAL A 104 -9.01 -14.91 -13.18
N GLN A 105 -10.27 -14.59 -12.91
CA GLN A 105 -11.38 -14.67 -13.88
C GLN A 105 -11.60 -13.36 -14.67
N ASP A 106 -10.84 -12.28 -14.39
CA ASP A 106 -11.09 -10.92 -14.88
C ASP A 106 -10.30 -10.52 -16.15
N SER A 107 -9.90 -11.47 -17.02
CA SER A 107 -9.00 -11.15 -18.17
C SER A 107 -9.57 -10.15 -19.19
N ALA A 108 -10.87 -9.85 -19.13
CA ALA A 108 -11.55 -8.89 -20.02
C ALA A 108 -11.85 -7.52 -19.37
N ILE A 109 -11.60 -7.35 -18.06
CA ILE A 109 -11.92 -6.13 -17.32
C ILE A 109 -10.64 -5.28 -17.15
N ILE A 110 -10.75 -3.96 -17.32
CA ILE A 110 -9.62 -3.06 -17.11
C ILE A 110 -9.19 -3.16 -15.63
N PRO A 111 -7.91 -3.45 -15.34
CA PRO A 111 -7.47 -3.76 -13.98
C PRO A 111 -7.61 -2.56 -13.05
N LEU A 112 -7.78 -2.84 -11.76
CA LEU A 112 -7.68 -1.84 -10.70
C LEU A 112 -6.24 -1.80 -10.18
N ILE A 113 -5.81 -0.62 -9.73
CA ILE A 113 -4.48 -0.36 -9.19
C ILE A 113 -4.50 -0.59 -7.67
N PRO A 114 -3.76 -1.60 -7.17
CA PRO A 114 -3.53 -1.81 -5.74
C PRO A 114 -2.32 -1.00 -5.26
N LEU A 115 -2.27 -0.71 -3.96
CA LEU A 115 -1.08 -0.16 -3.32
C LEU A 115 -0.18 -1.29 -2.80
N GLY A 116 1.13 -1.10 -2.95
CA GLY A 116 2.12 -1.92 -2.26
C GLY A 116 2.16 -1.59 -0.77
N LEU A 117 2.37 -2.61 0.08
CA LEU A 117 2.65 -2.33 1.48
C LEU A 117 4.00 -1.63 1.64
N LYS A 118 4.11 -0.80 2.67
CA LYS A 118 5.40 -0.40 3.26
C LYS A 118 6.02 -1.59 3.99
N GLU A 119 7.33 -1.62 3.96
CA GLU A 119 8.15 -2.60 4.67
C GLU A 119 8.74 -1.99 5.93
N THR A 120 9.06 -2.83 6.92
CA THR A 120 9.69 -2.40 8.16
C THR A 120 10.69 -3.45 8.67
N LYS A 121 11.63 -2.99 9.48
CA LYS A 121 12.59 -3.84 10.20
C LYS A 121 11.99 -4.39 11.48
N ASP A 122 12.61 -5.46 12.00
CA ASP A 122 12.35 -5.90 13.36
C ASP A 122 12.76 -4.83 14.37
N VAL A 123 12.00 -4.75 15.45
CA VAL A 123 12.19 -3.82 16.55
C VAL A 123 12.05 -4.63 17.83
N ASP A 124 13.03 -4.52 18.72
CA ASP A 124 12.98 -5.13 20.04
C ASP A 124 12.44 -4.10 21.04
N PHE A 125 11.37 -4.49 21.72
CA PHE A 125 10.71 -3.69 22.74
C PHE A 125 11.09 -4.09 24.17
N SER A 126 11.76 -5.25 24.35
CA SER A 126 12.00 -5.85 25.66
C SER A 126 12.82 -4.94 26.57
N VAL A 127 14.05 -4.62 26.16
CA VAL A 127 14.94 -3.78 26.97
C VAL A 127 14.37 -2.37 27.17
N PRO A 128 13.96 -1.63 26.12
CA PRO A 128 13.44 -0.27 26.29
C PRO A 128 12.24 -0.15 27.24
N PHE A 129 11.27 -1.08 27.17
CA PHE A 129 10.11 -1.00 28.06
C PHE A 129 10.44 -1.43 29.48
N LYS A 130 11.28 -2.44 29.69
CA LYS A 130 11.70 -2.83 31.04
C LYS A 130 12.45 -1.70 31.75
N ASP A 131 13.38 -1.06 31.05
CA ASP A 131 14.14 0.08 31.58
C ASP A 131 13.19 1.27 31.85
N PHE A 132 12.15 1.45 31.03
CA PHE A 132 11.13 2.47 31.30
C PHE A 132 10.31 2.16 32.54
N ILE A 133 9.84 0.92 32.67
CA ILE A 133 9.02 0.49 33.81
C ILE A 133 9.79 0.62 35.12
N LEU A 134 11.05 0.21 35.13
CA LEU A 134 11.89 0.31 36.32
C LEU A 134 12.14 1.76 36.73
N GLU A 135 12.53 2.63 35.81
CA GLU A 135 12.88 4.01 36.17
C GLU A 135 11.66 4.90 36.43
N HIS A 136 10.58 4.75 35.64
CA HIS A 136 9.42 5.64 35.73
C HIS A 136 8.37 5.16 36.73
N TYR A 137 8.11 3.85 36.75
CA TYR A 137 7.10 3.26 37.64
C TYR A 137 7.70 2.61 38.89
N SER A 138 9.04 2.49 38.99
CA SER A 138 9.71 1.80 40.11
C SER A 138 9.25 0.35 40.27
N GLU A 139 8.87 -0.30 39.17
CA GLU A 139 8.43 -1.70 39.14
C GLU A 139 9.47 -2.56 38.42
N ASP A 140 9.56 -3.84 38.78
CA ASP A 140 10.41 -4.78 38.06
C ASP A 140 9.82 -5.10 36.68
N GLY A 141 10.47 -4.58 35.62
CA GLY A 141 10.06 -4.79 34.23
C GLY A 141 10.01 -6.27 33.81
N SER A 142 10.73 -7.17 34.51
CA SER A 142 10.68 -8.61 34.21
C SER A 142 9.28 -9.22 34.42
N ARG A 143 8.45 -8.60 35.27
CA ARG A 143 7.08 -9.03 35.54
C ARG A 143 6.12 -8.82 34.37
N PHE A 144 6.51 -8.02 33.37
CA PHE A 144 5.72 -7.69 32.20
C PHE A 144 6.26 -8.35 30.92
N GLN A 145 7.08 -9.40 31.07
CA GLN A 145 7.74 -10.06 29.94
C GLN A 145 6.71 -10.66 28.97
N ASP A 146 5.66 -11.31 29.48
CA ASP A 146 4.64 -11.95 28.65
C ASP A 146 3.89 -10.92 27.79
N GLU A 147 3.52 -9.76 28.35
CA GLU A 147 2.85 -8.69 27.62
C GLU A 147 3.75 -8.03 26.57
N ILE A 148 5.06 -7.90 26.87
CA ILE A 148 6.02 -7.38 25.91
C ILE A 148 6.23 -8.37 24.76
N ASP A 149 6.29 -9.67 25.06
CA ASP A 149 6.40 -10.72 24.04
C ASP A 149 5.15 -10.76 23.15
N ASP A 150 3.95 -10.66 23.73
CA ASP A 150 2.70 -10.55 22.98
C ASP A 150 2.68 -9.33 22.03
N LEU A 151 3.20 -8.18 22.48
CA LEU A 151 3.34 -6.97 21.67
C LEU A 151 4.38 -7.14 20.54
N MET A 152 5.50 -7.81 20.81
CA MET A 152 6.51 -8.10 19.80
C MET A 152 5.98 -9.07 18.75
N ASP A 153 5.21 -10.08 19.16
CA ASP A 153 4.59 -11.06 18.28
C ASP A 153 3.54 -10.43 17.36
N ILE A 154 2.65 -9.58 17.90
CA ILE A 154 1.67 -8.87 17.05
C ILE A 154 2.37 -7.96 16.05
N ARG A 155 3.43 -7.24 16.45
CA ARG A 155 4.21 -6.40 15.53
C ARG A 155 4.88 -7.23 14.45
N LYS A 156 5.50 -8.35 14.83
CA LYS A 156 6.17 -9.26 13.89
C LYS A 156 5.17 -9.80 12.86
N ALA A 157 3.96 -10.16 13.29
CA ALA A 157 2.89 -10.58 12.38
C ALA A 157 2.46 -9.45 11.42
N CYS A 158 2.46 -8.18 11.87
CA CYS A 158 2.13 -7.01 11.02
C CYS A 158 3.11 -6.79 9.86
N ARG A 159 4.30 -7.42 9.86
CA ARG A 159 5.25 -7.36 8.73
C ARG A 159 4.77 -8.18 7.53
N THR A 160 3.98 -9.22 7.78
CA THR A 160 3.44 -10.12 6.75
C THR A 160 1.95 -10.41 7.01
N PRO A 161 1.11 -9.36 6.97
CA PRO A 161 -0.31 -9.52 7.22
C PRO A 161 -0.97 -10.30 6.08
N SER A 162 -2.02 -11.06 6.41
CA SER A 162 -2.80 -11.76 5.40
C SER A 162 -3.56 -10.80 4.49
N ARG A 163 -3.77 -11.20 3.23
CA ARG A 163 -4.41 -10.35 2.22
C ARG A 163 -5.93 -10.50 2.25
N ASN A 164 -6.52 -10.28 3.43
CA ASN A 164 -7.95 -10.45 3.74
C ASN A 164 -8.29 -9.63 5.00
N ASP A 165 -9.55 -9.69 5.43
CA ASP A 165 -10.03 -8.92 6.59
C ASP A 165 -9.28 -9.24 7.88
N ALA A 166 -8.87 -10.49 8.10
CA ALA A 166 -8.05 -10.86 9.25
C ALA A 166 -6.71 -10.11 9.30
N GLY A 167 -6.12 -9.79 8.15
CA GLY A 167 -4.90 -8.98 8.09
C GLY A 167 -5.15 -7.50 8.41
N VAL A 168 -6.33 -6.99 8.05
CA VAL A 168 -6.76 -5.65 8.42
C VAL A 168 -7.00 -5.57 9.93
N GLU A 169 -7.68 -6.56 10.50
CA GLU A 169 -7.92 -6.67 11.94
C GLU A 169 -6.61 -6.78 12.74
N LEU A 170 -5.62 -7.51 12.22
CA LEU A 170 -4.28 -7.58 12.81
C LEU A 170 -3.62 -6.20 12.89
N LEU A 171 -3.60 -5.46 11.77
CA LEU A 171 -3.02 -4.11 11.73
C LEU A 171 -3.80 -3.14 12.62
N ALA A 172 -5.14 -3.20 12.62
CA ALA A 172 -5.98 -2.37 13.48
C ALA A 172 -5.71 -2.66 14.97
N SER A 173 -5.60 -3.93 15.34
CA SER A 173 -5.28 -4.36 16.70
C SER A 173 -3.93 -3.80 17.14
N TYR A 174 -2.90 -3.88 16.30
CA TYR A 174 -1.59 -3.30 16.61
C TYR A 174 -1.63 -1.77 16.71
N PHE A 175 -2.36 -1.09 15.81
CA PHE A 175 -2.55 0.35 15.88
C PHE A 175 -3.21 0.80 17.19
N SER A 176 -4.21 0.04 17.68
CA SER A 176 -4.82 0.26 18.99
C SER A 176 -3.80 0.08 20.13
N GLN A 177 -2.96 -0.96 20.09
CA GLN A 177 -1.91 -1.16 21.08
C GLN A 177 -0.90 0.01 21.10
N LEU A 178 -0.48 0.50 19.93
CA LEU A 178 0.40 1.68 19.84
C LEU A 178 -0.22 2.92 20.51
N SER A 179 -1.54 3.06 20.47
CA SER A 179 -2.25 4.16 21.14
C SER A 179 -2.28 4.02 22.66
N LEU A 180 -2.37 2.80 23.17
CA LEU A 180 -2.22 2.52 24.61
C LEU A 180 -0.78 2.70 25.08
N LEU A 181 0.21 2.36 24.24
CA LEU A 181 1.62 2.55 24.56
C LEU A 181 1.99 4.03 24.62
N GLU A 182 1.52 4.84 23.67
CA GLU A 182 1.78 6.28 23.68
C GLU A 182 1.25 6.95 24.94
N SER A 183 0.09 6.54 25.47
CA SER A 183 -0.47 7.13 26.69
C SER A 183 0.24 6.71 27.98
N ARG A 184 0.89 5.55 28.00
CA ARG A 184 1.60 5.02 29.18
C ARG A 184 3.09 5.35 29.17
N PHE A 185 3.72 5.27 28.02
CA PHE A 185 5.18 5.41 27.86
C PHE A 185 5.59 6.79 27.31
N SER A 186 4.72 7.81 27.46
CA SER A 186 5.06 9.19 27.15
C SER A 186 5.61 9.92 28.38
N SER A 187 6.87 10.33 28.32
CA SER A 187 7.47 11.22 29.30
C SER A 187 8.14 12.41 28.59
N PRO A 188 7.83 13.67 28.94
CA PRO A 188 8.45 14.84 28.31
C PRO A 188 9.98 14.87 28.40
N ASN A 189 10.52 14.22 29.44
CA ASN A 189 11.94 14.25 29.77
C ASN A 189 12.68 12.98 29.33
N ARG A 190 12.00 11.98 28.74
CA ARG A 190 12.61 10.72 28.36
C ARG A 190 12.05 10.18 27.05
N GLN A 191 12.96 9.94 26.11
CA GLN A 191 12.68 9.16 24.92
C GLN A 191 12.94 7.69 25.21
N LEU A 192 12.07 6.80 24.75
CA LEU A 192 12.20 5.35 24.94
C LEU A 192 13.42 4.74 24.26
N GLY A 193 14.10 5.47 23.37
CA GLY A 193 15.26 4.96 22.62
C GLY A 193 14.91 3.91 21.56
N ILE A 194 13.62 3.65 21.33
CA ILE A 194 13.13 2.76 20.27
C ILE A 194 13.21 3.48 18.93
N PHE A 195 13.76 2.84 17.91
CA PHE A 195 13.83 3.38 16.54
C PHE A 195 12.95 2.57 15.59
N PHE A 196 11.96 3.23 14.99
CA PHE A 196 11.09 2.66 13.97
C PHE A 196 11.68 2.94 12.59
N THR A 197 12.03 1.88 11.86
CA THR A 197 12.50 1.99 10.47
C THR A 197 11.44 1.49 9.51
N TRP A 198 10.99 2.36 8.60
CA TRP A 198 10.04 2.05 7.53
C TRP A 198 10.60 2.42 6.18
N TYR A 199 10.17 1.70 5.14
CA TYR A 199 10.55 1.95 3.77
C TYR A 199 9.41 2.62 3.01
N ASP A 200 9.74 3.67 2.27
CA ASP A 200 8.81 4.36 1.38
C ASP A 200 8.22 3.40 0.34
N SER A 201 6.90 3.41 0.19
CA SER A 201 6.19 2.44 -0.64
C SER A 201 6.33 2.70 -2.15
N PHE A 202 6.99 3.76 -2.58
CA PHE A 202 7.19 4.07 -4.00
C PHE A 202 8.67 4.08 -4.34
N THR A 203 9.47 4.74 -3.51
CA THR A 203 10.89 5.02 -3.76
C THR A 203 11.83 4.03 -3.06
N GLY A 204 11.35 3.27 -2.08
CA GLY A 204 12.17 2.35 -1.30
C GLY A 204 13.11 3.03 -0.29
N VAL A 205 13.11 4.36 -0.22
CA VAL A 205 13.96 5.14 0.68
C VAL A 205 13.59 4.84 2.15
N PRO A 206 14.58 4.49 3.01
CA PRO A 206 14.31 4.25 4.42
C PRO A 206 14.11 5.56 5.19
N VAL A 207 13.13 5.54 6.08
CA VAL A 207 12.91 6.52 7.13
C VAL A 207 13.10 5.83 8.48
N CYS A 208 13.92 6.43 9.35
CA CYS A 208 14.11 5.95 10.70
C CYS A 208 13.83 7.08 11.69
N GLN A 209 12.88 6.89 12.60
CA GLN A 209 12.55 7.85 13.65
C GLN A 209 12.33 7.16 14.98
N GLN A 210 12.60 7.87 16.07
CA GLN A 210 12.22 7.41 17.41
C GLN A 210 10.76 7.68 17.77
N ASN A 211 10.07 8.48 16.95
CA ASN A 211 8.70 8.88 17.20
C ASN A 211 7.73 7.75 16.81
N ILE A 212 6.88 7.35 17.76
CA ILE A 212 5.81 6.35 17.55
C ILE A 212 4.81 6.78 16.46
N SER A 213 4.68 8.08 16.19
CA SER A 213 3.85 8.58 15.10
C SER A 213 4.23 8.01 13.74
N LEU A 214 5.52 7.74 13.48
CA LEU A 214 5.95 7.09 12.23
C LEU A 214 5.42 5.65 12.14
N GLU A 215 5.47 4.89 13.22
CA GLU A 215 4.96 3.52 13.28
C GLU A 215 3.44 3.52 13.04
N LYS A 216 2.70 4.38 13.76
CA LYS A 216 1.25 4.52 13.61
C LYS A 216 0.84 4.90 12.19
N ALA A 217 1.48 5.92 11.63
CA ALA A 217 1.23 6.38 10.27
C ALA A 217 1.48 5.28 9.23
N SER A 218 2.58 4.54 9.38
CA SER A 218 2.94 3.47 8.46
C SER A 218 2.02 2.25 8.56
N VAL A 219 1.53 1.92 9.77
CA VAL A 219 0.51 0.89 9.98
C VAL A 219 -0.81 1.27 9.30
N LEU A 220 -1.26 2.52 9.44
CA LEU A 220 -2.45 3.02 8.74
C LEU A 220 -2.30 2.98 7.22
N PHE A 221 -1.13 3.38 6.70
CA PHE A 221 -0.84 3.26 5.27
C PHE A 221 -0.97 1.80 4.81
N ASN A 222 -0.42 0.85 5.57
CA ASN A 222 -0.54 -0.58 5.25
C ASN A 222 -1.98 -1.11 5.35
N MET A 223 -2.81 -0.57 6.25
CA MET A 223 -4.24 -0.89 6.31
C MET A 223 -4.96 -0.42 5.04
N ALA A 224 -4.71 0.82 4.61
CA ALA A 224 -5.26 1.33 3.35
C ALA A 224 -4.80 0.46 2.16
N ALA A 225 -3.51 0.13 2.10
CA ALA A 225 -2.96 -0.72 1.06
C ALA A 225 -3.61 -2.13 1.05
N LEU A 226 -3.85 -2.75 2.21
CA LEU A 226 -4.58 -4.01 2.28
C LEU A 226 -6.00 -3.89 1.73
N TYR A 227 -6.73 -2.83 2.08
CA TYR A 227 -8.07 -2.61 1.52
C TYR A 227 -8.05 -2.53 0.00
N THR A 228 -7.04 -1.88 -0.59
CA THR A 228 -6.91 -1.85 -2.07
C THR A 228 -6.70 -3.24 -2.66
N GLN A 229 -5.84 -4.06 -2.05
CA GLN A 229 -5.54 -5.41 -2.53
C GLN A 229 -6.71 -6.38 -2.35
N ILE A 230 -7.56 -6.15 -1.34
CA ILE A 230 -8.81 -6.89 -1.17
C ILE A 230 -9.79 -6.48 -2.28
N GLY A 231 -9.99 -5.18 -2.47
CA GLY A 231 -10.91 -4.64 -3.48
C GLY A 231 -10.55 -5.01 -4.91
N THR A 232 -9.26 -5.01 -5.28
CA THR A 232 -8.82 -5.44 -6.63
C THR A 232 -9.00 -6.95 -6.88
N ARG A 233 -9.18 -7.75 -5.83
CA ARG A 233 -9.37 -9.20 -5.94
C ARG A 233 -10.85 -9.60 -5.96
N SER A 234 -11.75 -8.71 -5.57
CA SER A 234 -13.19 -9.00 -5.58
C SER A 234 -13.68 -9.39 -6.97
N ASP A 235 -14.63 -10.31 -7.06
CA ASP A 235 -15.22 -10.71 -8.34
C ASP A 235 -16.18 -9.64 -8.87
N ARG A 236 -15.72 -8.92 -9.89
CA ARG A 236 -16.45 -7.81 -10.51
C ARG A 236 -17.58 -8.27 -11.45
N HIS A 237 -17.76 -9.58 -11.67
CA HIS A 237 -18.89 -10.14 -12.41
C HIS A 237 -20.14 -10.36 -11.54
N THR A 238 -20.05 -10.08 -10.24
CA THR A 238 -21.17 -10.28 -9.29
C THR A 238 -21.54 -8.97 -8.59
N GLN A 239 -22.84 -8.81 -8.30
CA GLN A 239 -23.34 -7.65 -7.52
C GLN A 239 -22.69 -7.56 -6.13
N ALA A 240 -22.41 -8.72 -5.51
CA ALA A 240 -21.77 -8.82 -4.21
C ALA A 240 -20.31 -8.39 -4.29
N GLY A 241 -19.52 -8.97 -5.21
CA GLY A 241 -18.10 -8.62 -5.35
C GLY A 241 -17.87 -7.17 -5.75
N LEU A 242 -18.72 -6.59 -6.62
CA LEU A 242 -18.70 -5.15 -6.89
C LEU A 242 -19.05 -4.32 -5.63
N GLY A 243 -20.02 -4.76 -4.83
CA GLY A 243 -20.33 -4.14 -3.54
C GLY A 243 -19.13 -4.13 -2.59
N ASP A 244 -18.43 -5.26 -2.50
CA ASP A 244 -17.24 -5.41 -1.66
C ASP A 244 -16.08 -4.55 -2.17
N ALA A 245 -15.85 -4.51 -3.49
CA ALA A 245 -14.84 -3.65 -4.11
C ALA A 245 -15.09 -2.16 -3.81
N ILE A 246 -16.33 -1.69 -4.00
CA ILE A 246 -16.72 -0.30 -3.69
C ILE A 246 -16.46 0.00 -2.21
N SER A 247 -16.94 -0.86 -1.30
CA SER A 247 -16.81 -0.65 0.14
C SER A 247 -15.35 -0.60 0.57
N THR A 248 -14.52 -1.53 0.09
CA THR A 248 -13.11 -1.63 0.48
C THR A 248 -12.28 -0.48 -0.08
N LEU A 249 -12.49 -0.07 -1.34
CA LEU A 249 -11.82 1.10 -1.92
C LEU A 249 -12.18 2.40 -1.20
N GLN A 250 -13.45 2.56 -0.81
CA GLN A 250 -13.89 3.70 0.01
C GLN A 250 -13.27 3.68 1.41
N LYS A 251 -13.18 2.51 2.05
CA LYS A 251 -12.46 2.35 3.33
C LYS A 251 -10.99 2.73 3.20
N SER A 252 -10.32 2.31 2.12
CA SER A 252 -8.94 2.72 1.81
C SER A 252 -8.82 4.25 1.71
N ALA A 253 -9.68 4.91 0.93
CA ALA A 253 -9.72 6.36 0.81
C ALA A 253 -9.92 7.06 2.17
N GLY A 254 -10.82 6.53 3.02
CA GLY A 254 -11.07 7.05 4.36
C GLY A 254 -9.86 6.93 5.28
N VAL A 255 -9.18 5.78 5.29
CA VAL A 255 -7.95 5.57 6.07
C VAL A 255 -6.82 6.48 5.61
N LEU A 256 -6.64 6.66 4.29
CA LEU A 256 -5.66 7.59 3.74
C LEU A 256 -5.98 9.04 4.08
N ASN A 257 -7.26 9.43 4.10
CA ASN A 257 -7.64 10.78 4.50
C ASN A 257 -7.38 11.02 5.98
N TYR A 258 -7.71 10.04 6.85
CA TYR A 258 -7.40 10.09 8.26
C TYR A 258 -5.88 10.20 8.52
N LEU A 259 -5.08 9.43 7.78
CA LEU A 259 -3.62 9.49 7.81
C LEU A 259 -3.12 10.91 7.45
N LYS A 260 -3.63 11.48 6.36
CA LYS A 260 -3.28 12.83 5.86
C LYS A 260 -3.60 13.93 6.87
N GLU A 261 -4.75 13.85 7.53
CA GLU A 261 -5.20 14.87 8.50
C GLU A 261 -4.51 14.74 9.85
N THR A 262 -4.19 13.51 10.28
CA THR A 262 -3.65 13.25 11.62
C THR A 262 -2.12 13.34 11.68
N PHE A 263 -1.42 12.89 10.63
CA PHE A 263 0.05 12.76 10.64
C PHE A 263 0.70 13.70 9.61
N THR A 264 0.66 15.00 9.88
CA THR A 264 1.06 16.06 8.92
C THR A 264 2.57 16.19 8.67
N HIS A 265 3.42 15.59 9.54
CA HIS A 265 4.87 15.77 9.53
C HIS A 265 5.65 14.46 9.38
N THR A 266 5.06 13.45 8.75
CA THR A 266 5.79 12.21 8.40
C THR A 266 6.87 12.49 7.35
N PRO A 267 8.14 12.16 7.60
CA PRO A 267 9.25 12.47 6.68
C PRO A 267 9.39 11.44 5.54
N SER A 268 8.30 10.74 5.20
CA SER A 268 8.25 9.71 4.15
C SER A 268 7.41 10.25 3.00
N TYR A 269 7.90 10.11 1.77
CA TYR A 269 7.32 10.77 0.60
C TYR A 269 5.96 10.17 0.20
N ASP A 270 5.83 8.85 0.32
CA ASP A 270 4.59 8.08 0.16
C ASP A 270 3.44 8.55 1.07
N MET A 271 3.77 9.19 2.19
CA MET A 271 2.85 9.77 3.15
C MET A 271 2.84 11.32 3.10
N SER A 272 3.43 11.93 2.08
CA SER A 272 3.33 13.37 1.88
C SER A 272 1.88 13.79 1.55
N PRO A 273 1.44 15.01 1.92
CA PRO A 273 0.08 15.46 1.65
C PRO A 273 -0.32 15.39 0.17
N ALA A 274 0.61 15.71 -0.74
CA ALA A 274 0.39 15.64 -2.18
C ALA A 274 0.18 14.19 -2.65
N MET A 275 1.02 13.27 -2.19
CA MET A 275 0.90 11.85 -2.52
C MET A 275 -0.39 11.26 -1.96
N LEU A 276 -0.67 11.46 -0.67
CA LEU A 276 -1.91 10.96 -0.05
C LEU A 276 -3.16 11.49 -0.75
N ASN A 277 -3.17 12.77 -1.15
CA ASN A 277 -4.29 13.34 -1.90
C ASN A 277 -4.49 12.66 -3.27
N MET A 278 -3.40 12.38 -3.99
CA MET A 278 -3.46 11.63 -5.25
C MET A 278 -4.01 10.21 -5.01
N LEU A 279 -3.50 9.49 -4.00
CA LEU A 279 -3.96 8.14 -3.67
C LEU A 279 -5.45 8.11 -3.29
N ILE A 280 -5.93 9.08 -2.49
CA ILE A 280 -7.34 9.22 -2.15
C ILE A 280 -8.20 9.40 -3.40
N LYS A 281 -7.82 10.30 -4.31
CA LYS A 281 -8.54 10.53 -5.57
C LYS A 281 -8.56 9.26 -6.44
N MET A 282 -7.44 8.54 -6.52
CA MET A 282 -7.36 7.28 -7.24
C MET A 282 -8.30 6.22 -6.65
N MET A 283 -8.34 6.07 -5.32
CA MET A 283 -9.26 5.14 -4.66
C MET A 283 -10.73 5.45 -4.93
N LEU A 284 -11.09 6.73 -4.87
CA LEU A 284 -12.46 7.18 -5.15
C LEU A 284 -12.83 7.00 -6.63
N ALA A 285 -11.89 7.22 -7.55
CA ALA A 285 -12.11 6.98 -8.97
C ALA A 285 -12.36 5.49 -9.27
N GLN A 286 -11.56 4.60 -8.69
CA GLN A 286 -11.76 3.14 -8.81
C GLN A 286 -13.08 2.69 -8.16
N ALA A 287 -13.48 3.29 -7.05
CA ALA A 287 -14.77 3.00 -6.44
C ALA A 287 -15.93 3.44 -7.35
N GLN A 288 -15.85 4.62 -7.97
CA GLN A 288 -16.86 5.11 -8.91
C GLN A 288 -16.94 4.23 -10.17
N GLU A 289 -15.81 3.73 -10.67
CA GLU A 289 -15.77 2.73 -11.74
C GLU A 289 -16.57 1.47 -11.37
N CYS A 290 -16.34 0.94 -10.16
CA CYS A 290 -17.08 -0.24 -9.67
C CYS A 290 -18.57 0.06 -9.48
N VAL A 291 -18.95 1.30 -9.11
CA VAL A 291 -20.35 1.74 -9.05
C VAL A 291 -20.99 1.69 -10.43
N PHE A 292 -20.31 2.23 -11.45
CA PHE A 292 -20.79 2.17 -12.83
C PHE A 292 -21.00 0.72 -13.28
N GLU A 293 -20.02 -0.14 -13.08
CA GLU A 293 -20.12 -1.57 -13.42
C GLU A 293 -21.27 -2.27 -12.70
N LYS A 294 -21.49 -1.92 -11.43
CA LYS A 294 -22.59 -2.49 -10.65
C LYS A 294 -23.95 -2.14 -11.22
N ILE A 295 -24.08 -0.93 -11.76
CA ILE A 295 -25.30 -0.47 -12.42
C ILE A 295 -25.49 -1.15 -13.78
N THR A 296 -24.42 -1.40 -14.53
CA THR A 296 -24.48 -2.02 -15.86
C THR A 296 -24.58 -3.54 -15.85
N LEU A 297 -24.14 -4.20 -14.77
CA LEU A 297 -24.11 -5.66 -14.63
C LEU A 297 -25.44 -6.40 -14.96
N PRO A 298 -26.64 -5.94 -14.53
CA PRO A 298 -27.90 -6.61 -14.90
C PRO A 298 -28.28 -6.46 -16.39
N GLY A 299 -27.48 -5.73 -17.18
CA GLY A 299 -27.75 -5.38 -18.56
C GLY A 299 -28.35 -3.98 -18.71
N ILE A 300 -28.00 -3.30 -19.80
CA ILE A 300 -28.43 -1.93 -20.09
C ILE A 300 -29.69 -2.00 -20.97
N ARG A 301 -30.81 -1.47 -20.46
CA ARG A 301 -32.04 -1.37 -21.25
C ARG A 301 -31.94 -0.22 -22.24
N ASN A 302 -32.41 -0.47 -23.47
CA ASN A 302 -32.51 0.54 -24.52
C ASN A 302 -33.74 1.45 -24.31
N GLU A 303 -33.73 2.18 -23.20
CA GLU A 303 -34.77 3.13 -22.79
C GLU A 303 -34.10 4.48 -22.52
N PHE A 304 -34.75 5.58 -22.92
CA PHE A 304 -34.17 6.93 -22.84
C PHE A 304 -33.58 7.25 -21.46
N PHE A 305 -34.34 7.06 -20.39
CA PHE A 305 -33.89 7.33 -19.01
C PHE A 305 -32.77 6.37 -18.54
N SER A 306 -32.80 5.12 -18.97
CA SER A 306 -31.76 4.13 -18.67
C SER A 306 -30.43 4.55 -19.30
N LEU A 307 -30.45 4.89 -20.59
CA LEU A 307 -29.27 5.36 -21.32
C LEU A 307 -28.75 6.70 -20.79
N LEU A 308 -29.64 7.63 -20.44
CA LEU A 308 -29.23 8.91 -19.84
C LEU A 308 -28.53 8.69 -18.49
N ARG A 309 -29.04 7.78 -17.65
CA ARG A 309 -28.37 7.40 -16.40
C ARG A 309 -27.01 6.78 -16.66
N MET A 310 -26.87 5.88 -17.64
CA MET A 310 -25.56 5.31 -17.99
C MET A 310 -24.58 6.38 -18.47
N ALA A 311 -25.05 7.34 -19.28
CA ALA A 311 -24.25 8.45 -19.76
C ALA A 311 -23.73 9.32 -18.60
N GLN A 312 -24.61 9.65 -17.65
CA GLN A 312 -24.25 10.44 -16.46
C GLN A 312 -23.22 9.73 -15.58
N GLU A 313 -23.44 8.45 -15.28
CA GLU A 313 -22.52 7.67 -14.46
C GLU A 313 -21.16 7.48 -15.15
N ALA A 314 -21.15 7.19 -16.46
CA ALA A 314 -19.90 7.11 -17.23
C ALA A 314 -19.16 8.45 -17.26
N ALA A 315 -19.87 9.56 -17.47
CA ALA A 315 -19.28 10.89 -17.41
C ALA A 315 -18.67 11.18 -16.04
N LYS A 316 -19.33 10.72 -14.96
CA LYS A 316 -18.81 10.87 -13.61
C LYS A 316 -17.52 10.09 -13.39
N VAL A 317 -17.46 8.84 -13.86
CA VAL A 317 -16.22 8.03 -13.82
C VAL A 317 -15.09 8.72 -14.58
N ALA A 318 -15.36 9.27 -15.76
CA ALA A 318 -14.38 10.01 -16.54
C ALA A 318 -13.84 11.23 -15.79
N GLU A 319 -14.74 12.03 -15.19
CA GLU A 319 -14.39 13.23 -14.43
C GLU A 319 -13.47 12.90 -13.24
N VAL A 320 -13.80 11.87 -12.46
CA VAL A 320 -12.99 11.53 -11.26
C VAL A 320 -11.62 10.95 -11.64
N TYR A 321 -11.52 10.21 -12.74
CA TYR A 321 -10.22 9.75 -13.26
C TYR A 321 -9.37 10.87 -13.82
N GLU A 322 -9.99 11.84 -14.52
CA GLU A 322 -9.30 13.04 -14.99
C GLU A 322 -8.73 13.83 -13.82
N GLN A 323 -9.50 14.03 -12.75
CA GLN A 323 -9.01 14.67 -11.53
C GLN A 323 -7.87 13.90 -10.86
N ALA A 324 -7.92 12.56 -10.85
CA ALA A 324 -6.83 11.75 -10.32
C ALA A 324 -5.56 11.88 -11.18
N HIS A 325 -5.70 11.77 -12.51
CA HIS A 325 -4.61 11.94 -13.47
C HIS A 325 -3.96 13.32 -13.35
N GLN A 326 -4.75 14.39 -13.21
CA GLN A 326 -4.25 15.75 -13.01
C GLN A 326 -3.34 15.84 -11.77
N THR A 327 -3.64 15.13 -10.68
CA THR A 327 -2.74 15.10 -9.52
C THR A 327 -1.48 14.26 -9.75
N MET A 328 -1.54 13.24 -10.62
CA MET A 328 -0.39 12.39 -10.95
C MET A 328 0.63 13.11 -11.84
N VAL A 329 0.21 14.05 -12.70
CA VAL A 329 1.10 14.75 -13.63
C VAL A 329 1.74 16.02 -13.07
N GLN A 330 1.42 16.39 -11.82
CA GLN A 330 1.97 17.57 -11.17
C GLN A 330 3.14 17.21 -10.25
N PRO A 331 4.22 18.02 -10.22
CA PRO A 331 5.25 17.89 -9.19
C PRO A 331 4.68 18.11 -7.77
N PRO A 332 5.16 17.39 -6.74
CA PRO A 332 6.24 16.41 -6.78
C PRO A 332 5.78 14.98 -7.13
N VAL A 333 4.48 14.75 -7.39
CA VAL A 333 3.90 13.40 -7.59
C VAL A 333 4.39 12.74 -8.87
N LYS A 334 4.49 13.53 -9.95
CA LYS A 334 4.91 13.09 -11.28
C LYS A 334 6.20 12.27 -11.29
N ASP A 335 7.16 12.64 -10.44
CA ASP A 335 8.50 12.07 -10.49
C ASP A 335 8.62 10.69 -9.81
N ASN A 336 7.59 10.27 -9.07
CA ASN A 336 7.63 9.06 -8.23
C ASN A 336 6.42 8.15 -8.41
N VAL A 337 5.34 8.62 -9.05
CA VAL A 337 4.21 7.77 -9.41
C VAL A 337 4.60 6.89 -10.61
N PRO A 338 4.31 5.57 -10.61
CA PRO A 338 4.63 4.72 -11.74
C PRO A 338 3.95 5.22 -13.02
N PHE A 339 4.69 5.26 -14.13
CA PHE A 339 4.18 5.75 -15.41
C PHE A 339 2.89 5.01 -15.84
N PHE A 340 2.85 3.69 -15.60
CA PHE A 340 1.68 2.85 -15.84
C PHE A 340 0.41 3.37 -15.16
N TRP A 341 0.51 3.86 -13.92
CA TRP A 341 -0.66 4.34 -13.17
C TRP A 341 -1.24 5.60 -13.79
N SER A 342 -0.37 6.56 -14.13
CA SER A 342 -0.75 7.82 -14.76
C SER A 342 -1.41 7.59 -16.14
N THR A 343 -0.85 6.68 -16.93
CA THR A 343 -1.36 6.29 -18.24
C THR A 343 -2.70 5.57 -18.12
N MET A 344 -2.82 4.63 -17.18
CA MET A 344 -4.07 3.90 -16.93
C MET A 344 -5.20 4.85 -16.52
N ALA A 345 -4.94 5.80 -15.62
CA ALA A 345 -5.93 6.79 -15.23
C ALA A 345 -6.41 7.63 -16.43
N GLN A 346 -5.49 8.06 -17.29
CA GLN A 346 -5.82 8.82 -18.50
C GLN A 346 -6.63 7.99 -19.51
N VAL A 347 -6.22 6.74 -19.76
CA VAL A 347 -6.94 5.82 -20.65
C VAL A 347 -8.35 5.57 -20.13
N LYS A 348 -8.52 5.33 -18.83
CA LYS A 348 -9.84 5.16 -18.21
C LYS A 348 -10.68 6.42 -18.35
N ALA A 349 -10.11 7.61 -18.11
CA ALA A 349 -10.83 8.87 -18.29
C ALA A 349 -11.40 9.00 -19.71
N HIS A 350 -10.57 8.78 -20.74
CA HIS A 350 -11.01 8.84 -22.14
C HIS A 350 -12.00 7.73 -22.51
N HIS A 351 -11.80 6.51 -22.01
CA HIS A 351 -12.72 5.40 -22.24
C HIS A 351 -14.13 5.70 -21.74
N TYR A 352 -14.24 6.15 -20.48
CA TYR A 352 -15.52 6.47 -19.87
C TYR A 352 -16.16 7.74 -20.47
N HIS A 353 -15.35 8.69 -20.95
CA HIS A 353 -15.85 9.83 -21.71
C HIS A 353 -16.47 9.38 -23.05
N GLY A 354 -15.81 8.45 -23.74
CA GLY A 354 -16.35 7.81 -24.94
C GLY A 354 -17.65 7.05 -24.69
N LEU A 355 -17.74 6.29 -23.58
CA LEU A 355 -18.97 5.60 -23.17
C LEU A 355 -20.11 6.60 -22.87
N ALA A 356 -19.80 7.71 -22.19
CA ALA A 356 -20.80 8.75 -21.93
C ALA A 356 -21.37 9.31 -23.23
N HIS A 357 -20.52 9.64 -24.21
CA HIS A 357 -20.93 10.10 -25.55
C HIS A 357 -21.71 9.03 -26.32
N TYR A 358 -21.34 7.76 -26.20
CA TYR A 358 -22.06 6.66 -26.82
C TYR A 358 -23.49 6.54 -26.27
N PHE A 359 -23.67 6.54 -24.95
CA PHE A 359 -25.01 6.42 -24.36
C PHE A 359 -25.90 7.62 -24.65
N ILE A 360 -25.35 8.85 -24.59
CA ILE A 360 -26.15 10.04 -24.91
C ILE A 360 -26.56 10.06 -26.39
N SER A 361 -25.64 9.72 -27.32
CA SER A 361 -25.96 9.68 -28.75
C SER A 361 -27.03 8.64 -29.06
N THR A 362 -26.92 7.44 -28.48
CA THR A 362 -27.91 6.37 -28.64
C THR A 362 -29.27 6.79 -28.08
N SER A 363 -29.29 7.46 -26.92
CA SER A 363 -30.54 7.93 -26.31
C SER A 363 -31.29 8.95 -27.18
N LEU A 364 -30.55 9.83 -27.87
CA LEU A 364 -31.13 10.86 -28.73
C LEU A 364 -31.64 10.27 -30.06
N LEU A 365 -30.85 9.41 -30.70
CA LEU A 365 -31.21 8.77 -31.96
C LEU A 365 -32.45 7.88 -31.84
N ASP A 366 -32.53 7.06 -30.79
CA ASP A 366 -33.67 6.15 -30.60
C ASP A 366 -34.94 6.86 -30.10
N HIS A 367 -34.81 8.07 -29.54
CA HIS A 367 -35.94 8.91 -29.18
C HIS A 367 -36.60 9.53 -30.41
N GLU A 368 -35.79 10.03 -31.36
CA GLU A 368 -36.30 10.61 -32.62
C GLU A 368 -37.02 9.60 -33.51
N CYS A 369 -36.67 8.31 -33.45
CA CYS A 369 -37.35 7.26 -34.21
C CYS A 369 -38.73 6.83 -33.66
N LYS A 370 -39.10 7.24 -32.44
CA LYS A 370 -40.38 6.85 -31.80
C LYS A 370 -41.43 7.98 -31.73
N SER A 371 -41.04 9.20 -32.10
CA SER A 371 -41.91 10.37 -32.31
C SER A 371 -42.28 10.49 -33.77
#